data_AF-A0AAU2Q0B8-F1
#
_entry.id   AF-A0AAU2Q0B8-F1
#
_cell.length_a   1.000
_cell.length_b   1.000
_cell.length_c   1.000
_cell.angle_alpha   90.00
_cell.angle_beta   90.00
_cell.angle_gamma   90.00
#
_symmetry.space_group_name_H-M   'P 1'
#
loop_
_entity.id
_entity.type
_entity.pdbx_description
1 polymer ?
#
loop_
_entity_poly.entity_id
_entity_poly.type
_entity_poly.pdbx_seq_one_letter_code
_entity_poly.pdbx_strand_id
1 'polypeptide(L)'
;MTYPATESTAVTADSARASLEALRTEIGKAVVGQDSAVTGLVVALLCRGHVLLEGVPGVAKTLLVRALAASLELDTKRVQFTPDLMPSDVTGSLVYDARTAEFSFQDGPVFTNLLLADEINRTPPKTQSSLLEAMEERQVTVDGTPRKLPDPFLVAATMNPVEYEGTYPLPEAQLDRFLLKLTVPLPSREDEIGVLTRHAAGFNPRDLHAAGIRPVAGPAQLEAARRAVAEVSVSPEIAGYVVDICRATRESPSLTLGVSPRGATALLATARAWAWLTGRDYVTPDDVKALSLPTLRHRVQLRPEAEMEGVTADAVITAILSHVPVPR
;
A
#
# COMPACT_ATOMS: atom_id res chain seq x y z
N MET A 1 11.70 -48.56 1.69
CA MET A 1 11.66 -47.50 0.65
C MET A 1 11.39 -46.19 1.35
N THR A 2 12.46 -45.50 1.72
CA THR A 2 12.44 -44.18 2.34
C THR A 2 12.25 -43.17 1.22
N TYR A 3 11.12 -42.46 1.20
CA TYR A 3 10.95 -41.30 0.32
C TYR A 3 11.98 -40.24 0.73
N PRO A 4 12.71 -39.62 -0.22
CA PRO A 4 13.52 -38.47 0.11
C PRO A 4 12.56 -37.34 0.48
N ALA A 5 12.74 -36.77 1.67
CA ALA A 5 12.13 -35.50 2.02
C ALA A 5 12.58 -34.48 0.97
N THR A 6 11.64 -33.83 0.30
CA THR A 6 11.89 -32.63 -0.50
C THR A 6 12.57 -31.61 0.40
N GLU A 7 13.89 -31.47 0.26
CA GLU A 7 14.64 -30.34 0.79
C GLU A 7 14.03 -29.08 0.19
N SER A 8 13.23 -28.37 0.98
CA SER A 8 12.81 -27.01 0.65
C SER A 8 14.07 -26.16 0.62
N THR A 9 14.57 -25.87 -0.57
CA THR A 9 15.68 -24.94 -0.78
C THR A 9 15.30 -23.61 -0.13
N ALA A 10 15.96 -23.27 0.98
CA ALA A 10 15.66 -22.05 1.71
C ALA A 10 15.83 -20.83 0.79
N VAL A 11 14.76 -20.03 0.64
CA VAL A 11 14.80 -18.81 -0.16
C VAL A 11 15.80 -17.83 0.46
N THR A 12 16.86 -17.50 -0.27
CA THR A 12 17.89 -16.54 0.15
C THR A 12 17.43 -15.10 -0.05
N ALA A 13 18.07 -14.15 0.65
CA ALA A 13 17.78 -12.72 0.49
C ALA A 13 18.00 -12.25 -0.96
N ASP A 14 19.09 -12.69 -1.61
CA ASP A 14 19.39 -12.31 -2.99
C ASP A 14 18.38 -12.88 -3.99
N SER A 15 17.99 -14.15 -3.81
CA SER A 15 16.94 -14.77 -4.63
C SER A 15 15.60 -14.07 -4.45
N ALA A 16 15.26 -13.69 -3.21
CA ALA A 16 14.06 -12.91 -2.93
C ALA A 16 14.10 -11.53 -3.60
N ARG A 17 15.24 -10.81 -3.50
CA ARG A 17 15.41 -9.50 -4.14
C ARG A 17 15.24 -9.59 -5.66
N ALA A 18 15.93 -10.53 -6.31
CA ALA A 18 15.81 -10.74 -7.75
C ALA A 18 14.37 -11.06 -8.19
N SER A 19 13.65 -11.85 -7.38
CA SER A 19 12.24 -12.16 -7.65
C SER A 19 11.33 -10.93 -7.52
N LEU A 20 11.61 -10.04 -6.55
CA LEU A 20 10.86 -8.80 -6.36
C LEU A 20 11.21 -7.73 -7.41
N GLU A 21 12.45 -7.68 -7.88
CA GLU A 21 12.84 -6.85 -9.04
C GLU A 21 12.12 -7.29 -10.32
N ALA A 22 11.94 -8.60 -10.50
CA ALA A 22 11.19 -9.16 -11.63
C ALA A 22 9.71 -8.74 -11.64
N LEU A 23 9.11 -8.42 -10.48
CA LEU A 23 7.71 -7.98 -10.41
C LEU A 23 7.41 -6.76 -11.27
N ARG A 24 8.33 -5.79 -11.33
CA ARG A 24 8.12 -4.58 -12.13
C ARG A 24 7.98 -4.94 -13.61
N THR A 25 8.88 -5.79 -14.09
CA THR A 25 8.86 -6.29 -15.48
C THR A 25 7.60 -7.12 -15.75
N GLU A 26 7.19 -7.95 -14.80
CA GLU A 26 6.02 -8.82 -14.92
C GLU A 26 4.72 -8.00 -14.97
N ILE A 27 4.55 -7.03 -14.07
CA ILE A 27 3.40 -6.14 -14.03
C ILE A 27 3.38 -5.22 -15.27
N GLY A 28 4.54 -4.82 -15.78
CA GLY A 28 4.70 -4.02 -17.01
C GLY A 28 4.07 -4.64 -18.26
N LYS A 29 3.81 -5.95 -18.26
CA LYS A 29 3.09 -6.66 -19.32
C LYS A 29 1.62 -6.22 -19.42
N ALA A 30 1.00 -5.84 -18.31
CA ALA A 30 -0.40 -5.40 -18.27
C ALA A 30 -0.57 -3.92 -17.95
N VAL A 31 0.31 -3.33 -17.13
CA VAL A 31 0.19 -1.95 -16.65
C VAL A 31 1.32 -1.11 -17.24
N VAL A 32 1.00 0.08 -17.74
CA VAL A 32 1.95 0.99 -18.40
C VAL A 32 2.13 2.25 -17.55
N GLY A 33 3.37 2.70 -17.35
CA GLY A 33 3.68 3.99 -16.73
C GLY A 33 3.44 4.11 -15.22
N GLN A 34 3.41 2.99 -14.48
CA GLN A 34 3.06 2.98 -13.04
C GLN A 34 4.15 2.39 -12.13
N ASP A 35 5.42 2.50 -12.52
CA ASP A 35 6.55 1.88 -11.81
C ASP A 35 6.70 2.37 -10.35
N SER A 36 6.42 3.65 -10.10
CA SER A 36 6.46 4.22 -8.74
C SER A 36 5.37 3.64 -7.84
N ALA A 37 4.17 3.43 -8.38
CA ALA A 37 3.05 2.83 -7.66
C ALA A 37 3.30 1.33 -7.37
N VAL A 38 3.84 0.59 -8.34
CA VAL A 38 4.29 -0.80 -8.14
C VAL A 38 5.32 -0.88 -7.02
N THR A 39 6.35 -0.05 -7.09
CA THR A 39 7.42 0.01 -6.10
C THR A 39 6.87 0.32 -4.70
N GLY A 40 5.99 1.31 -4.58
CA GLY A 40 5.35 1.65 -3.32
C GLY A 40 4.51 0.50 -2.74
N LEU A 41 3.79 -0.25 -3.57
CA LEU A 41 3.04 -1.43 -3.12
C LEU A 41 3.97 -2.55 -2.63
N VAL A 42 5.09 -2.79 -3.31
CA VAL A 42 6.10 -3.77 -2.85
C VAL A 42 6.73 -3.33 -1.53
N VAL A 43 7.11 -2.06 -1.40
CA VAL A 43 7.59 -1.49 -0.13
C VAL A 43 6.56 -1.69 0.99
N ALA A 44 5.29 -1.44 0.72
CA ALA A 44 4.23 -1.66 1.70
C ALA A 44 4.10 -3.13 2.12
N LEU A 45 4.20 -4.09 1.19
CA LEU A 45 4.20 -5.52 1.52
C LEU A 45 5.38 -5.92 2.43
N LEU A 46 6.56 -5.37 2.17
CA LEU A 46 7.77 -5.60 2.97
C LEU A 46 7.69 -4.96 4.36
N CYS A 47 7.09 -3.78 4.46
CA CYS A 47 6.86 -3.09 5.73
C CYS A 47 5.58 -3.55 6.45
N ARG A 48 4.85 -4.52 5.90
CA ARG A 48 3.53 -4.96 6.39
C ARG A 48 2.52 -3.79 6.51
N GLY A 49 2.65 -2.78 5.66
CA GLY A 49 1.79 -1.60 5.67
C GLY A 49 0.63 -1.67 4.68
N HIS A 50 -0.33 -0.77 4.85
CA HIS A 50 -1.45 -0.56 3.93
C HIS A 50 -1.21 0.68 3.06
N VAL A 51 -1.85 0.74 1.90
CA VAL A 51 -1.62 1.79 0.90
C VAL A 51 -2.91 2.50 0.57
N LEU A 52 -2.83 3.83 0.49
CA LEU A 52 -3.86 4.68 -0.08
C LEU A 52 -3.46 5.08 -1.51
N LEU A 53 -4.25 4.68 -2.50
CA LEU A 53 -4.06 4.98 -3.91
C LEU A 53 -4.97 6.15 -4.31
N GLU A 54 -4.38 7.32 -4.50
CA GLU A 54 -5.09 8.52 -4.93
C GLU A 54 -4.88 8.74 -6.43
N GLY A 55 -5.96 8.95 -7.17
CA GLY A 55 -5.89 9.25 -8.60
C GLY A 55 -7.28 9.34 -9.22
N VAL A 56 -7.38 9.94 -10.40
CA VAL A 56 -8.67 10.06 -11.11
C VAL A 56 -9.18 8.68 -11.55
N PRO A 57 -10.49 8.54 -11.86
CA PRO A 57 -11.02 7.31 -12.44
C PRO A 57 -10.29 6.94 -13.74
N GLY A 58 -10.11 5.65 -13.99
CA GLY A 58 -9.54 5.15 -15.25
C GLY A 58 -8.01 4.99 -15.30
N VAL A 59 -7.26 5.41 -14.27
CA VAL A 59 -5.78 5.26 -14.21
C VAL A 59 -5.27 3.86 -13.82
N ALA A 60 -6.01 2.82 -14.18
CA ALA A 60 -5.62 1.41 -14.00
C ALA A 60 -5.30 0.95 -12.55
N LYS A 61 -5.74 1.67 -11.50
CA LYS A 61 -5.53 1.31 -10.07
C LYS A 61 -5.95 -0.14 -9.75
N THR A 62 -7.14 -0.52 -10.19
CA THR A 62 -7.67 -1.89 -10.02
C THR A 62 -6.81 -2.93 -10.76
N LEU A 63 -6.35 -2.60 -11.97
CA LEU A 63 -5.50 -3.49 -12.77
C LEU A 63 -4.14 -3.68 -12.12
N LEU A 64 -3.55 -2.61 -11.58
CA LEU A 64 -2.28 -2.62 -10.85
C LEU A 64 -2.30 -3.59 -9.67
N VAL A 65 -3.31 -3.48 -8.79
CA VAL A 65 -3.42 -4.36 -7.61
C VAL A 65 -3.66 -5.81 -8.01
N ARG A 66 -4.51 -6.07 -9.01
CA ARG A 66 -4.76 -7.42 -9.52
C ARG A 66 -3.51 -8.03 -10.17
N ALA A 67 -2.77 -7.25 -10.96
CA ALA A 67 -1.52 -7.69 -11.59
C ALA A 67 -0.44 -8.01 -10.55
N LEU A 68 -0.33 -7.19 -9.50
CA LEU A 68 0.57 -7.44 -8.39
C LEU A 68 0.21 -8.75 -7.66
N ALA A 69 -1.07 -8.97 -7.34
CA ALA A 69 -1.53 -10.19 -6.69
C ALA A 69 -1.22 -11.45 -7.52
N ALA A 70 -1.52 -11.40 -8.82
CA ALA A 70 -1.24 -12.50 -9.75
C ALA A 70 0.28 -12.77 -9.89
N SER A 71 1.11 -11.72 -9.87
CA SER A 71 2.57 -11.85 -9.97
C SER A 71 3.22 -12.37 -8.67
N LEU A 72 2.50 -12.28 -7.54
CA LEU A 72 2.94 -12.69 -6.21
C LEU A 72 2.31 -13.99 -5.71
N GLU A 73 1.49 -14.67 -6.52
CA GLU A 73 0.74 -15.86 -6.09
C GLU A 73 -0.12 -15.60 -4.83
N LEU A 74 -0.76 -14.42 -4.77
CA LEU A 74 -1.56 -13.98 -3.63
C LEU A 74 -3.04 -13.94 -3.97
N ASP A 75 -3.87 -14.31 -2.99
CA ASP A 75 -5.31 -14.16 -3.11
C ASP A 75 -5.69 -12.68 -3.08
N THR A 76 -6.58 -12.29 -3.98
CA THR A 76 -7.12 -10.93 -4.02
C THR A 76 -8.64 -10.91 -4.03
N LYS A 77 -9.20 -9.99 -3.25
CA LYS A 77 -10.61 -9.64 -3.28
C LYS A 77 -10.76 -8.14 -3.52
N ARG A 78 -11.88 -7.77 -4.10
CA ARG A 78 -12.24 -6.38 -4.37
C ARG A 78 -13.56 -6.07 -3.69
N VAL A 79 -13.63 -4.91 -3.04
CA VAL A 79 -14.85 -4.35 -2.45
C VAL A 79 -15.03 -2.94 -2.96
N GLN A 80 -16.22 -2.65 -3.42
CA GLN A 80 -16.64 -1.29 -3.73
C GLN A 80 -17.26 -0.70 -2.45
N PHE A 81 -16.72 0.40 -1.97
CA PHE A 81 -17.28 1.12 -0.83
C PHE A 81 -18.44 1.98 -1.35
N THR A 82 -19.65 1.64 -0.91
CA THR A 82 -20.89 2.33 -1.23
C THR A 82 -21.55 2.86 0.04
N PRO A 83 -22.48 3.84 -0.05
CA PRO A 83 -23.10 4.43 1.14
C PRO A 83 -23.89 3.44 2.00
N ASP A 84 -24.36 2.35 1.42
CA ASP A 84 -25.15 1.28 2.04
C ASP A 84 -24.32 0.11 2.58
N LEU A 85 -22.99 0.11 2.34
CA LEU A 85 -22.11 -0.97 2.77
C LEU A 85 -22.05 -1.04 4.30
N MET A 86 -22.36 -2.21 4.86
CA MET A 86 -22.36 -2.44 6.30
C MET A 86 -21.00 -2.98 6.78
N PRO A 87 -20.63 -2.78 8.07
CA PRO A 87 -19.40 -3.34 8.63
C PRO A 87 -19.26 -4.85 8.41
N SER A 88 -20.35 -5.60 8.55
CA SER A 88 -20.42 -7.05 8.35
C SER A 88 -20.16 -7.48 6.90
N ASP A 89 -20.43 -6.62 5.92
CA ASP A 89 -20.14 -6.91 4.51
C ASP A 89 -18.64 -6.84 4.23
N VAL A 90 -17.87 -6.21 5.12
CA VAL A 90 -16.41 -6.12 5.07
C VAL A 90 -15.76 -7.21 5.94
N THR A 91 -16.20 -7.35 7.20
CA THR A 91 -15.59 -8.26 8.17
C THR A 91 -16.13 -9.68 8.14
N GLY A 92 -17.26 -9.91 7.47
CA GLY A 92 -17.99 -11.18 7.49
C GLY A 92 -19.11 -11.21 8.52
N SER A 93 -19.97 -12.21 8.41
CA SER A 93 -21.19 -12.35 9.22
C SER A 93 -21.49 -13.82 9.53
N LEU A 94 -22.32 -14.05 10.55
CA LEU A 94 -22.89 -15.36 10.83
C LEU A 94 -24.17 -15.52 10.01
N VAL A 95 -24.21 -16.56 9.17
CA VAL A 95 -25.36 -16.92 8.36
C VAL A 95 -25.96 -18.20 8.91
N TYR A 96 -27.26 -18.16 9.18
CA TYR A 96 -28.01 -19.32 9.62
C TYR A 96 -28.20 -20.29 8.45
N ASP A 97 -27.65 -21.50 8.57
CA ASP A 97 -27.89 -22.58 7.63
C ASP A 97 -29.12 -23.38 8.08
N ALA A 98 -30.23 -23.22 7.35
CA ALA A 98 -31.49 -23.91 7.63
C ALA A 98 -31.40 -25.44 7.49
N ARG A 99 -30.39 -25.99 6.80
CA ARG A 99 -30.20 -27.44 6.66
C ARG A 99 -29.56 -28.05 7.90
N THR A 100 -28.60 -27.37 8.52
CA THR A 100 -27.90 -27.84 9.72
C THR A 100 -28.51 -27.29 11.00
N ALA A 101 -29.37 -26.27 10.90
CA ALA A 101 -29.89 -25.47 12.00
C ALA A 101 -28.79 -24.81 12.85
N GLU A 102 -27.65 -24.51 12.22
CA GLU A 102 -26.48 -23.91 12.86
C GLU A 102 -26.13 -22.55 12.23
N PHE A 103 -25.49 -21.69 13.01
CA PHE A 103 -24.90 -20.46 12.51
C PHE A 103 -23.49 -20.77 11.98
N SER A 104 -23.29 -20.57 10.68
CA SER A 104 -22.00 -20.71 10.01
C SER A 104 -21.40 -19.34 9.74
N PHE A 105 -20.09 -19.19 9.94
CA PHE A 105 -19.41 -17.95 9.61
C PHE A 105 -19.13 -17.89 8.11
N GLN A 106 -19.54 -16.79 7.49
CA GLN A 106 -19.20 -16.48 6.12
C GLN A 106 -18.12 -15.39 6.11
N ASP A 107 -16.95 -15.76 5.59
CA ASP A 107 -15.80 -14.88 5.49
C ASP A 107 -16.14 -13.62 4.68
N GLY A 108 -15.84 -12.47 5.28
CA GLY A 108 -15.86 -11.20 4.59
C GLY A 108 -14.73 -11.09 3.55
N PRO A 109 -14.76 -10.04 2.72
CA PRO A 109 -13.71 -9.75 1.75
C PRO A 109 -12.34 -9.45 2.36
N VAL A 110 -12.25 -9.06 3.65
CA VAL A 110 -10.96 -8.88 4.33
C VAL A 110 -10.15 -10.17 4.49
N PHE A 111 -10.79 -11.34 4.40
CA PHE A 111 -10.10 -12.64 4.38
C PHE A 111 -9.51 -12.92 3.00
N THR A 112 -8.42 -12.23 2.68
CA THR A 112 -7.63 -12.34 1.44
C THR A 112 -6.22 -11.80 1.72
N ASN A 113 -5.24 -12.04 0.86
CA ASN A 113 -3.92 -11.42 1.04
C ASN A 113 -3.87 -9.96 0.58
N LEU A 114 -4.51 -9.64 -0.55
CA LEU A 114 -4.57 -8.30 -1.14
C LEU A 114 -6.01 -7.85 -1.32
N LEU A 115 -6.47 -6.95 -0.46
CA LEU A 115 -7.80 -6.35 -0.55
C LEU A 115 -7.72 -5.01 -1.30
N LEU A 116 -8.42 -4.92 -2.42
CA LEU A 116 -8.70 -3.64 -3.08
C LEU A 116 -10.00 -3.06 -2.52
N ALA A 117 -9.89 -1.95 -1.79
CA ALA A 117 -11.02 -1.21 -1.22
C ALA A 117 -11.28 0.05 -2.05
N ASP A 118 -12.15 -0.04 -3.04
CA ASP A 118 -12.41 1.06 -3.97
C ASP A 118 -13.31 2.12 -3.35
N GLU A 119 -12.91 3.39 -3.46
CA GLU A 119 -13.67 4.57 -3.03
C GLU A 119 -14.04 4.55 -1.54
N ILE A 120 -13.05 4.29 -0.67
CA ILE A 120 -13.24 4.18 0.79
C ILE A 120 -13.96 5.38 1.42
N ASN A 121 -13.86 6.56 0.79
CA ASN A 121 -14.54 7.78 1.21
C ASN A 121 -16.03 7.83 0.85
N ARG A 122 -16.64 6.83 0.20
CA ARG A 122 -18.08 6.81 -0.12
C ARG A 122 -18.96 6.10 0.89
N THR A 123 -18.37 5.53 1.94
CA THR A 123 -19.10 4.77 2.96
C THR A 123 -19.07 5.49 4.31
N PRO A 124 -20.12 5.36 5.15
CA PRO A 124 -20.13 5.99 6.47
C PRO A 124 -18.94 5.60 7.37
N PRO A 125 -18.58 6.46 8.34
CA PRO A 125 -17.45 6.23 9.24
C PRO A 125 -17.44 4.90 9.98
N LYS A 126 -18.61 4.32 10.27
CA LYS A 126 -18.72 3.04 10.99
C LYS A 126 -18.12 1.86 10.20
N THR A 127 -18.36 1.79 8.89
CA THR A 127 -17.81 0.74 8.03
C THR A 127 -16.35 1.02 7.64
N GLN A 128 -15.97 2.30 7.50
CA GLN A 128 -14.55 2.66 7.40
C GLN A 128 -13.77 2.15 8.62
N SER A 129 -14.34 2.34 9.82
CA SER A 129 -13.73 1.91 11.08
C SER A 129 -13.52 0.39 11.16
N SER A 130 -14.46 -0.42 10.65
CA SER A 130 -14.30 -1.89 10.67
C SER A 130 -13.16 -2.38 9.76
N LEU A 131 -12.96 -1.74 8.60
CA LEU A 131 -11.80 -2.01 7.75
C LEU A 131 -10.49 -1.60 8.45
N LEU A 132 -10.47 -0.41 9.05
CA LEU A 132 -9.28 0.13 9.72
C LEU A 132 -8.89 -0.66 10.98
N GLU A 133 -9.87 -1.19 11.71
CA GLU A 133 -9.65 -2.12 12.81
C GLU A 133 -9.02 -3.42 12.30
N ALA A 134 -9.56 -4.00 11.22
CA ALA A 134 -8.99 -5.19 10.60
C ALA A 134 -7.54 -4.97 10.11
N MET A 135 -7.23 -3.76 9.61
CA MET A 135 -5.87 -3.35 9.23
C MET A 135 -4.91 -3.32 10.42
N GLU A 136 -5.32 -2.70 11.53
CA GLU A 136 -4.45 -2.52 12.70
C GLU A 136 -4.28 -3.83 13.50
N GLU A 137 -5.38 -4.53 13.75
CA GLU A 137 -5.40 -5.75 14.59
C GLU A 137 -4.99 -7.02 13.81
N ARG A 138 -5.05 -6.99 12.47
CA ARG A 138 -4.84 -8.17 11.59
C ARG A 138 -5.73 -9.36 11.93
N GLN A 139 -6.86 -9.09 12.54
CA GLN A 139 -7.90 -10.04 12.86
C GLN A 139 -9.23 -9.30 12.87
N VAL A 140 -10.32 -10.06 12.74
CA VAL A 140 -11.68 -9.55 12.95
C VAL A 140 -12.31 -10.31 14.09
N THR A 141 -13.09 -9.63 14.91
CA THR A 141 -13.87 -10.28 15.96
C THR A 141 -15.33 -10.26 15.56
N VAL A 142 -15.92 -11.44 15.40
CA VAL A 142 -17.34 -11.60 15.07
C VAL A 142 -17.98 -12.47 16.15
N ASP A 143 -19.01 -11.93 16.80
CA ASP A 143 -19.70 -12.55 17.94
C ASP A 143 -18.75 -13.04 19.04
N GLY A 144 -17.81 -12.17 19.45
CA GLY A 144 -16.81 -12.45 20.48
C GLY A 144 -15.70 -13.44 20.08
N THR A 145 -15.75 -14.01 18.88
CA THR A 145 -14.74 -14.96 18.39
C THR A 145 -13.72 -14.26 17.50
N PRO A 146 -12.43 -14.19 17.89
CA PRO A 146 -11.39 -13.60 17.06
C PRO A 146 -11.00 -14.52 15.90
N ARG A 147 -10.84 -13.94 14.71
CA ARG A 147 -10.49 -14.65 13.46
C ARG A 147 -9.32 -13.94 12.80
N LYS A 148 -8.18 -14.62 12.70
CA LYS A 148 -6.96 -14.05 12.10
C LYS A 148 -7.10 -13.88 10.60
N LEU A 149 -6.56 -12.78 10.09
CA LEU A 149 -6.44 -12.56 8.65
C LEU A 149 -5.22 -13.31 8.08
N PRO A 150 -5.19 -13.60 6.77
CA PRO A 150 -4.04 -14.20 6.11
C PRO A 150 -2.74 -13.40 6.28
N ASP A 151 -1.57 -14.03 6.14
CA ASP A 151 -0.27 -13.35 6.06
C ASP A 151 0.42 -13.76 4.75
N PRO A 152 0.81 -12.82 3.87
CA PRO A 152 0.65 -11.36 3.97
C PRO A 152 -0.80 -10.88 3.89
N PHE A 153 -1.11 -9.78 4.60
CA PHE A 153 -2.34 -9.00 4.45
C PHE A 153 -1.99 -7.54 4.16
N LEU A 154 -2.47 -7.04 3.02
CA LEU A 154 -2.37 -5.65 2.60
C LEU A 154 -3.72 -5.16 2.09
N VAL A 155 -4.05 -3.92 2.44
CA VAL A 155 -5.22 -3.20 1.94
C VAL A 155 -4.69 -2.09 1.03
N ALA A 156 -5.14 -2.10 -0.22
CA ALA A 156 -4.96 -1.01 -1.17
C ALA A 156 -6.30 -0.28 -1.28
N ALA A 157 -6.47 0.79 -0.51
CA ALA A 157 -7.67 1.61 -0.57
C ALA A 157 -7.54 2.66 -1.67
N THR A 158 -8.58 2.90 -2.47
CA THR A 158 -8.56 3.97 -3.47
C THR A 158 -9.41 5.15 -3.04
N MET A 159 -8.96 6.35 -3.39
CA MET A 159 -9.73 7.59 -3.25
C MET A 159 -9.73 8.35 -4.57
N ASN A 160 -10.85 8.98 -4.87
CA ASN A 160 -10.99 9.92 -5.97
C ASN A 160 -10.97 11.35 -5.41
N PRO A 161 -9.99 12.20 -5.78
CA PRO A 161 -9.88 13.53 -5.21
C PRO A 161 -10.95 14.53 -5.69
N VAL A 162 -11.70 14.19 -6.75
CA VAL A 162 -12.63 15.13 -7.44
C VAL A 162 -14.09 14.98 -6.97
N GLU A 163 -14.45 13.86 -6.34
CA GLU A 163 -15.81 13.62 -5.86
C GLU A 163 -16.03 14.25 -4.47
N TYR A 164 -16.83 15.32 -4.43
CA TYR A 164 -17.19 15.99 -3.18
C TYR A 164 -18.59 15.61 -2.68
N GLU A 165 -19.50 15.20 -3.57
CA GLU A 165 -20.86 14.84 -3.19
C GLU A 165 -20.94 13.40 -2.65
N GLY A 166 -21.58 13.24 -1.49
CA GLY A 166 -21.80 11.93 -0.88
C GLY A 166 -20.54 11.24 -0.35
N THR A 167 -19.49 12.02 -0.05
CA THR A 167 -18.24 11.49 0.52
C THR A 167 -18.09 11.82 2.00
N TYR A 168 -17.47 10.89 2.73
CA TYR A 168 -17.09 10.95 4.12
C TYR A 168 -15.56 10.94 4.19
N PRO A 169 -14.90 12.11 4.40
CA PRO A 169 -13.45 12.16 4.46
C PRO A 169 -12.94 11.32 5.63
N LEU A 170 -11.83 10.63 5.42
CA LEU A 170 -11.14 9.92 6.49
C LEU A 170 -10.49 10.95 7.42
N PRO A 171 -10.79 10.94 8.74
CA PRO A 171 -10.06 11.72 9.73
C PRO A 171 -8.56 11.45 9.67
N GLU A 172 -7.75 12.41 10.10
CA GLU A 172 -6.28 12.35 10.05
C GLU A 172 -5.75 11.15 10.83
N ALA A 173 -6.37 10.84 11.98
CA ALA A 173 -6.04 9.67 12.78
C ALA A 173 -6.31 8.34 12.05
N GLN A 174 -7.21 8.32 11.08
CA GLN A 174 -7.48 7.16 10.22
C GLN A 174 -6.51 7.10 9.05
N LEU A 175 -6.21 8.24 8.41
CA LEU A 175 -5.20 8.33 7.36
C LEU A 175 -3.83 7.86 7.84
N ASP A 176 -3.44 8.17 9.09
CA ASP A 176 -2.16 7.75 9.67
C ASP A 176 -1.97 6.22 9.72
N ARG A 177 -3.05 5.44 9.62
CA ARG A 177 -3.01 3.96 9.54
C ARG A 177 -2.50 3.43 8.20
N PHE A 178 -2.58 4.24 7.13
CA PHE A 178 -1.97 3.89 5.85
C PHE A 178 -0.48 4.20 5.91
N LEU A 179 0.36 3.21 5.56
CA LEU A 179 1.80 3.42 5.54
C LEU A 179 2.18 4.42 4.45
N LEU A 180 1.63 4.25 3.24
CA LEU A 180 1.92 5.09 2.09
C LEU A 180 0.63 5.65 1.48
N LYS A 181 0.68 6.91 1.03
CA LYS A 181 -0.26 7.48 0.06
C LYS A 181 0.47 7.63 -1.27
N LEU A 182 0.10 6.80 -2.25
CA LEU A 182 0.65 6.80 -3.60
C LEU A 182 -0.28 7.54 -4.55
N THR A 183 0.26 8.48 -5.29
CA THR A 183 -0.47 9.19 -6.34
C THR A 183 -0.30 8.44 -7.66
N VAL A 184 -1.41 8.27 -8.37
CA VAL A 184 -1.48 7.59 -9.66
C VAL A 184 -1.97 8.62 -10.70
N PRO A 185 -1.05 9.38 -11.32
CA PRO A 185 -1.43 10.41 -12.27
C PRO A 185 -1.97 9.80 -13.57
N LEU A 186 -2.54 10.65 -14.43
CA LEU A 186 -2.80 10.26 -15.80
C LEU A 186 -1.49 9.83 -16.49
N PRO A 187 -1.53 8.79 -17.34
CA PRO A 187 -0.36 8.33 -18.07
C PRO A 187 0.23 9.44 -18.94
N SER A 188 1.52 9.37 -19.23
CA SER A 188 2.13 10.22 -20.25
C SER A 188 1.49 9.93 -21.62
N ARG A 189 1.65 10.85 -22.58
CA ARG A 189 1.17 10.62 -23.96
C ARG A 189 1.69 9.30 -24.55
N GLU A 190 2.95 8.97 -24.28
CA GLU A 190 3.56 7.73 -24.79
C GLU A 190 2.96 6.49 -24.13
N ASP A 191 2.78 6.54 -22.81
CA ASP A 191 2.13 5.47 -22.06
C ASP A 191 0.67 5.27 -22.50
N GLU A 192 -0.07 6.36 -22.72
CA GLU A 192 -1.45 6.33 -23.16
C GLU A 192 -1.59 5.73 -24.57
N ILE A 193 -0.70 6.10 -25.50
CA ILE A 193 -0.60 5.45 -26.81
C ILE A 193 -0.31 3.95 -26.64
N GLY A 194 0.57 3.58 -25.71
CA GLY A 194 0.85 2.18 -25.38
C GLY A 194 -0.38 1.42 -24.92
N VAL A 195 -1.18 2.01 -24.02
CA VAL A 195 -2.45 1.43 -23.55
C VAL A 195 -3.44 1.26 -24.71
N LEU A 196 -3.64 2.28 -25.53
CA LEU A 196 -4.55 2.22 -26.68
C LEU A 196 -4.12 1.17 -27.71
N THR A 197 -2.81 1.09 -27.99
CA THR A 197 -2.25 0.13 -28.95
C THR A 197 -2.45 -1.31 -28.47
N ARG A 198 -2.20 -1.59 -27.17
CA ARG A 198 -2.46 -2.91 -26.57
C ARG A 198 -3.94 -3.27 -26.63
N HIS A 199 -4.81 -2.32 -26.29
CA HIS A 199 -6.25 -2.55 -26.32
C HIS A 199 -6.75 -2.84 -27.74
N ALA A 200 -6.28 -2.08 -28.74
CA ALA A 200 -6.58 -2.33 -30.15
C ALA A 200 -6.06 -3.69 -30.65
N ALA A 201 -4.95 -4.19 -30.08
CA ALA A 201 -4.41 -5.52 -30.35
C ALA A 201 -5.16 -6.66 -29.61
N GLY A 202 -6.25 -6.37 -28.89
CA GLY A 202 -7.09 -7.36 -28.21
C GLY A 202 -6.74 -7.62 -26.75
N PHE A 203 -5.91 -6.78 -26.12
CA PHE A 203 -5.63 -6.90 -24.68
C PHE A 203 -6.90 -6.76 -23.84
N ASN A 204 -7.16 -7.75 -22.99
CA ASN A 204 -8.27 -7.75 -22.05
C ASN A 204 -7.75 -7.58 -20.60
N PRO A 205 -8.00 -6.42 -19.95
CA PRO A 205 -7.60 -6.18 -18.56
C PRO A 205 -8.21 -7.17 -17.54
N ARG A 206 -9.24 -7.92 -17.92
CA ARG A 206 -9.86 -8.93 -17.05
C ARG A 206 -9.09 -10.25 -17.05
N ASP A 207 -8.37 -10.55 -18.12
CA ASP A 207 -7.61 -11.80 -18.31
C ASP A 207 -6.10 -11.54 -18.24
N LEU A 208 -5.57 -11.56 -17.02
CA LEU A 208 -4.14 -11.36 -16.77
C LEU A 208 -3.28 -12.52 -17.27
N HIS A 209 -3.86 -13.72 -17.37
CA HIS A 209 -3.14 -14.87 -17.91
C HIS A 209 -2.92 -14.71 -19.42
N ALA A 210 -3.93 -14.25 -20.16
CA ALA A 210 -3.78 -13.89 -21.57
C ALA A 210 -2.80 -12.72 -21.78
N ALA A 211 -2.68 -11.81 -20.81
CA ALA A 211 -1.63 -10.78 -20.79
C ALA A 211 -0.21 -11.34 -20.56
N GLY A 212 -0.07 -12.63 -20.28
CA GLY A 212 1.21 -13.28 -20.05
C GLY A 212 1.80 -13.02 -18.66
N ILE A 213 0.99 -12.55 -17.71
CA ILE A 213 1.38 -12.44 -16.31
C ILE A 213 1.47 -13.84 -15.70
N ARG A 214 2.59 -14.10 -15.03
CA ARG A 214 2.87 -15.33 -14.29
C ARG A 214 3.40 -14.97 -12.89
N PRO A 215 3.19 -15.83 -11.89
CA PRO A 215 3.84 -15.67 -10.60
C PRO A 215 5.36 -15.68 -10.76
N VAL A 216 6.02 -14.65 -10.24
CA VAL A 216 7.49 -14.52 -10.20
C VAL A 216 8.03 -14.52 -8.77
N ALA A 217 7.17 -14.27 -7.79
CA ALA A 217 7.44 -14.37 -6.37
C ALA A 217 6.19 -14.92 -5.64
N GLY A 218 6.37 -15.36 -4.40
CA GLY A 218 5.31 -15.90 -3.55
C GLY A 218 5.44 -15.46 -2.09
N PRO A 219 4.57 -15.95 -1.19
CA PRO A 219 4.64 -15.66 0.25
C PRO A 219 6.01 -15.98 0.87
N ALA A 220 6.69 -17.04 0.42
CA ALA A 220 8.00 -17.43 0.93
C ALA A 220 9.10 -16.39 0.58
N GLN A 221 9.10 -15.87 -0.64
CA GLN A 221 10.00 -14.80 -1.08
C GLN A 221 9.73 -13.50 -0.32
N LEU A 222 8.45 -13.17 -0.09
CA LEU A 222 8.08 -12.00 0.71
C LEU A 222 8.60 -12.11 2.14
N GLU A 223 8.48 -13.27 2.77
CA GLU A 223 8.97 -13.45 4.15
C GLU A 223 10.50 -13.49 4.24
N ALA A 224 11.18 -14.07 3.25
CA ALA A 224 12.65 -13.96 3.14
C ALA A 224 13.09 -12.50 2.96
N ALA A 225 12.42 -11.74 2.10
CA ALA A 225 12.69 -10.32 1.89
C ALA A 225 12.43 -9.49 3.15
N ARG A 226 11.33 -9.73 3.88
CA ARG A 226 11.02 -9.06 5.16
C ARG A 226 12.13 -9.24 6.20
N ARG A 227 12.64 -10.47 6.34
CA ARG A 227 13.76 -10.76 7.24
C ARG A 227 15.02 -10.00 6.83
N ALA A 228 15.37 -10.02 5.55
CA ALA A 228 16.53 -9.30 5.03
C ALA A 228 16.40 -7.78 5.17
N VAL A 229 15.20 -7.22 4.96
CA VAL A 229 14.92 -5.80 5.21
C VAL A 229 15.11 -5.46 6.68
N ALA A 230 14.72 -6.34 7.62
CA ALA A 230 14.90 -6.08 9.05
C ALA A 230 16.39 -5.96 9.45
N GLU A 231 17.28 -6.65 8.73
CA GLU A 231 18.74 -6.67 8.95
C GLU A 231 19.47 -5.47 8.35
N VAL A 232 18.83 -4.69 7.46
CA VAL A 232 19.43 -3.47 6.89
C VAL A 232 19.77 -2.48 8.00
N SER A 233 21.02 -2.03 7.99
CA SER A 233 21.58 -1.15 9.01
C SER A 233 21.05 0.28 8.89
N VAL A 234 20.80 0.89 10.04
CA VAL A 234 20.41 2.30 10.18
C VAL A 234 21.38 2.95 11.15
N SER A 235 22.11 3.96 10.68
CA SER A 235 23.02 4.71 11.55
C SER A 235 22.24 5.70 12.44
N PRO A 236 22.78 6.07 13.61
CA PRO A 236 22.17 7.10 14.47
C PRO A 236 21.96 8.44 13.75
N GLU A 237 22.84 8.79 12.82
CA GLU A 237 22.75 10.02 12.01
C GLU A 237 21.53 10.00 11.08
N ILE A 238 21.23 8.85 10.47
CA ILE A 238 20.02 8.68 9.65
C ILE A 238 18.76 8.76 10.51
N ALA A 239 18.77 8.16 11.69
CA ALA A 239 17.65 8.27 12.62
C ALA A 239 17.43 9.73 13.05
N GLY A 240 18.51 10.47 13.32
CA GLY A 240 18.47 11.92 13.57
C GLY A 240 17.88 12.69 12.39
N TYR A 241 18.35 12.42 11.17
CA TYR A 241 17.85 13.06 9.95
C TYR A 241 16.33 12.85 9.74
N VAL A 242 15.82 11.63 9.97
CA VAL A 242 14.37 11.35 9.92
C VAL A 242 13.61 12.17 10.97
N VAL A 243 14.13 12.26 12.19
CA VAL A 243 13.52 13.06 13.26
C VAL A 243 13.51 14.53 12.89
N ASP A 244 14.60 15.06 12.35
CA ASP A 244 14.73 16.47 11.98
C ASP A 244 13.77 16.86 10.86
N ILE A 245 13.58 16.00 9.85
CA ILE A 245 12.54 16.17 8.82
C ILE A 245 11.16 16.25 9.48
N CYS A 246 10.81 15.28 10.33
CA CYS A 246 9.51 15.26 10.97
C CYS A 246 9.32 16.45 11.94
N ARG A 247 10.36 16.91 12.64
CA ARG A 247 10.33 18.12 13.47
C ARG A 247 10.09 19.38 12.64
N ALA A 248 10.78 19.53 11.53
CA ALA A 248 10.58 20.66 10.62
C ALA A 248 9.14 20.73 10.10
N THR A 249 8.44 19.60 9.91
CA THR A 249 7.00 19.63 9.58
C THR A 249 6.13 20.15 10.72
N ARG A 250 6.50 19.91 11.98
CA ARG A 250 5.75 20.39 13.17
C ARG A 250 6.02 21.87 13.47
N GLU A 251 7.17 22.38 13.05
CA GLU A 251 7.59 23.77 13.22
C GLU A 251 7.24 24.65 12.00
N SER A 252 6.78 24.04 10.90
CA SER A 252 6.44 24.75 9.66
C SER A 252 5.23 25.68 9.84
N PRO A 253 5.34 26.97 9.45
CA PRO A 253 4.22 27.90 9.54
C PRO A 253 3.09 27.55 8.57
N SER A 254 3.35 26.80 7.50
CA SER A 254 2.33 26.40 6.52
C SER A 254 1.45 25.24 6.99
N LEU A 255 1.79 24.60 8.12
CA LEU A 255 1.09 23.41 8.63
C LEU A 255 0.37 23.70 9.94
N THR A 256 -0.85 23.17 10.06
CA THR A 256 -1.63 23.09 11.30
C THR A 256 -1.23 21.85 12.09
N LEU A 257 -1.00 20.74 11.36
CA LEU A 257 -0.57 19.46 11.92
C LEU A 257 0.67 18.97 11.16
N GLY A 258 1.75 18.72 11.91
CA GLY A 258 2.95 18.08 11.38
C GLY A 258 2.96 16.57 11.62
N VAL A 259 3.98 15.90 11.09
CA VAL A 259 4.13 14.45 11.14
C VAL A 259 4.28 13.96 12.58
N SER A 260 3.59 12.87 12.93
CA SER A 260 3.67 12.21 14.24
C SER A 260 4.94 11.35 14.41
N PRO A 261 5.30 10.91 15.63
CA PRO A 261 6.35 9.91 15.82
C PRO A 261 6.10 8.60 15.04
N ARG A 262 4.82 8.20 14.86
CA ARG A 262 4.43 7.07 14.00
C ARG A 262 4.77 7.32 12.53
N GLY A 263 4.64 8.55 12.05
CA GLY A 263 5.10 8.92 10.71
C GLY A 263 6.61 8.83 10.55
N ALA A 264 7.39 9.15 11.60
CA ALA A 264 8.84 9.00 11.61
C ALA A 264 9.27 7.52 11.53
N THR A 265 8.63 6.64 12.31
CA THR A 265 8.90 5.19 12.25
C THR A 265 8.50 4.60 10.90
N ALA A 266 7.37 5.04 10.33
CA ALA A 266 6.96 4.67 8.98
C ALA A 266 7.98 5.09 7.91
N LEU A 267 8.50 6.31 8.00
CA LEU A 267 9.52 6.80 7.06
C LEU A 267 10.81 5.99 7.15
N LEU A 268 11.25 5.68 8.36
CA LEU A 268 12.45 4.86 8.55
C LEU A 268 12.27 3.43 8.01
N ALA A 269 11.10 2.81 8.27
CA ALA A 269 10.80 1.47 7.80
C ALA A 269 10.74 1.39 6.27
N THR A 270 10.13 2.38 5.62
CA THR A 270 10.01 2.45 4.15
C THR A 270 11.36 2.75 3.49
N ALA A 271 12.15 3.65 4.06
CA ALA A 271 13.52 3.91 3.60
C ALA A 271 14.41 2.66 3.69
N ARG A 272 14.24 1.86 4.76
CA ARG A 272 14.94 0.58 4.93
C ARG A 272 14.57 -0.44 3.85
N ALA A 273 13.27 -0.60 3.57
CA ALA A 273 12.80 -1.48 2.51
C ALA A 273 13.31 -1.01 1.13
N TRP A 274 13.37 0.29 0.90
CA TRP A 274 13.87 0.88 -0.33
C TRP A 274 15.38 0.68 -0.53
N ALA A 275 16.18 0.88 0.52
CA ALA A 275 17.62 0.60 0.49
C ALA A 275 17.88 -0.85 0.08
N TRP A 276 17.14 -1.80 0.67
CA TRP A 276 17.27 -3.21 0.33
C TRP A 276 16.83 -3.54 -1.10
N LEU A 277 15.71 -2.99 -1.57
CA LEU A 277 15.23 -3.18 -2.94
C LEU A 277 16.18 -2.59 -3.99
N THR A 278 16.99 -1.60 -3.61
CA THR A 278 18.00 -0.98 -4.46
C THR A 278 19.39 -1.60 -4.29
N GLY A 279 19.48 -2.75 -3.61
CA GLY A 279 20.71 -3.52 -3.49
C GLY A 279 21.62 -3.18 -2.32
N ARG A 280 21.21 -2.27 -1.42
CA ARG A 280 22.00 -1.82 -0.27
C ARG A 280 21.56 -2.46 1.04
N ASP A 281 22.52 -2.67 1.93
CA ASP A 281 22.36 -3.20 3.30
C ASP A 281 22.47 -2.11 4.38
N TYR A 282 22.49 -0.84 3.97
CA TYR A 282 22.42 0.33 4.84
C TYR A 282 21.53 1.41 4.23
N VAL A 283 20.89 2.20 5.10
CA VAL A 283 20.04 3.32 4.68
C VAL A 283 20.89 4.57 4.44
N THR A 284 20.59 5.28 3.35
CA THR A 284 21.17 6.58 3.01
C THR A 284 20.16 7.71 3.13
N PRO A 285 20.60 8.98 3.18
CA PRO A 285 19.66 10.12 3.18
C PRO A 285 18.79 10.19 1.92
N ASP A 286 19.28 9.71 0.78
CA ASP A 286 18.50 9.69 -0.46
C ASP A 286 17.34 8.69 -0.40
N ASP A 287 17.49 7.60 0.37
CA ASP A 287 16.39 6.66 0.62
C ASP A 287 15.27 7.29 1.44
N VAL A 288 15.67 8.05 2.46
CA VAL A 288 14.74 8.82 3.29
C VAL A 288 14.01 9.84 2.41
N LYS A 289 14.73 10.59 1.56
CA LYS A 289 14.12 11.57 0.65
C LYS A 289 13.16 10.92 -0.34
N ALA A 290 13.56 9.82 -0.98
CA ALA A 290 12.74 9.10 -1.96
C ALA A 290 11.40 8.66 -1.38
N LEU A 291 11.38 8.24 -0.11
CA LEU A 291 10.18 7.74 0.56
C LEU A 291 9.46 8.80 1.40
N SER A 292 9.98 10.02 1.49
CA SER A 292 9.39 11.10 2.29
C SER A 292 8.01 11.52 1.77
N LEU A 293 7.87 11.82 0.48
CA LEU A 293 6.56 12.22 -0.06
C LEU A 293 5.50 11.12 0.07
N PRO A 294 5.69 9.88 -0.42
CA PRO A 294 4.66 8.84 -0.31
C PRO A 294 4.35 8.47 1.14
N THR A 295 5.27 8.67 2.08
CA THR A 295 5.03 8.38 3.51
C THR A 295 4.41 9.55 4.27
N LEU A 296 4.77 10.79 3.97
CA LEU A 296 4.44 11.92 4.85
C LEU A 296 3.24 12.76 4.38
N ARG A 297 2.90 12.74 3.09
CA ARG A 297 1.92 13.66 2.50
C ARG A 297 0.51 13.61 3.12
N HIS A 298 0.10 12.45 3.63
CA HIS A 298 -1.20 12.26 4.29
C HIS A 298 -1.13 12.36 5.81
N ARG A 299 0.05 12.70 6.34
CA ARG A 299 0.34 12.87 7.77
C ARG A 299 0.59 14.33 8.15
N VAL A 300 0.31 15.24 7.24
CA VAL A 300 0.39 16.69 7.45
C VAL A 300 -0.92 17.33 7.06
N GLN A 301 -1.27 18.41 7.75
CA GLN A 301 -2.46 19.21 7.45
C GLN A 301 -2.01 20.64 7.21
N LEU A 302 -2.36 21.18 6.05
CA LEU A 302 -2.08 22.57 5.71
C LEU A 302 -2.92 23.51 6.58
N ARG A 303 -2.43 24.73 6.74
CA ARG A 303 -3.26 25.81 7.25
C ARG A 303 -4.23 26.28 6.16
N PRO A 304 -5.47 26.67 6.52
CA PRO A 304 -6.42 27.20 5.55
C PRO A 304 -5.84 28.34 4.70
N GLU A 305 -5.05 29.22 5.31
CA GLU A 305 -4.41 30.34 4.60
C GLU A 305 -3.43 29.85 3.53
N ALA A 306 -2.64 28.83 3.83
CA ALA A 306 -1.69 28.24 2.88
C ALA A 306 -2.40 27.51 1.73
N GLU A 307 -3.51 26.81 2.03
CA GLU A 307 -4.34 26.18 0.99
C GLU A 307 -4.95 27.22 0.03
N MET A 308 -5.41 28.36 0.56
CA MET A 308 -5.95 29.46 -0.25
C MET A 308 -4.89 30.08 -1.18
N GLU A 309 -3.63 30.07 -0.77
CA GLU A 309 -2.48 30.50 -1.58
C GLU A 309 -2.03 29.43 -2.60
N GLY A 310 -2.69 28.27 -2.64
CA GLY A 310 -2.37 27.17 -3.56
C GLY A 310 -1.18 26.32 -3.13
N VAL A 311 -0.72 26.45 -1.88
CA VAL A 311 0.35 25.62 -1.33
C VAL A 311 -0.14 24.18 -1.18
N THR A 312 0.69 23.21 -1.57
CA THR A 312 0.38 21.78 -1.43
C THR A 312 1.25 21.12 -0.37
N ALA A 313 0.77 20.03 0.22
CA ALA A 313 1.53 19.23 1.18
C ALA A 313 2.86 18.76 0.59
N ASP A 314 2.85 18.30 -0.68
CA ASP A 314 4.04 17.88 -1.40
C ASP A 314 5.06 19.02 -1.55
N ALA A 315 4.62 20.26 -1.83
CA ALA A 315 5.49 21.43 -1.92
C ALA A 315 6.15 21.76 -0.57
N VAL A 316 5.38 21.74 0.53
CA VAL A 316 5.92 21.99 1.88
C VAL A 316 6.94 20.93 2.28
N ILE A 317 6.64 19.65 2.05
CA ILE A 317 7.56 18.55 2.36
C ILE A 317 8.84 18.68 1.52
N THR A 318 8.72 18.96 0.22
CA THR A 318 9.88 19.14 -0.67
C THR A 318 10.77 20.31 -0.23
N ALA A 319 10.15 21.43 0.19
CA ALA A 319 10.87 22.56 0.75
C ALA A 319 11.63 22.15 2.03
N ILE A 320 10.99 21.43 2.95
CA ILE A 320 11.63 20.93 4.18
C ILE A 320 12.83 20.04 3.86
N LEU A 321 12.68 19.08 2.94
CA LEU A 321 13.77 18.17 2.54
C LEU A 321 14.98 18.90 1.94
N SER A 322 14.77 20.08 1.36
CA SER A 322 15.83 20.92 0.79
C SER A 322 16.57 21.75 1.85
N HIS A 323 15.94 22.03 3.00
CA HIS A 323 16.50 22.87 4.07
C HIS A 323 17.11 22.08 5.23
N VAL A 324 16.57 20.90 5.53
CA VAL A 324 17.09 20.06 6.63
C VAL A 324 18.50 19.56 6.23
N PRO A 325 19.54 19.85 7.03
CA PRO A 325 20.90 19.42 6.74
C PRO A 325 20.99 17.90 6.60
N VAL A 326 21.62 17.45 5.52
CA VAL A 326 21.89 16.03 5.28
C VAL A 326 23.06 15.62 6.19
N PRO A 327 22.98 14.50 6.93
CA PRO A 327 24.09 14.01 7.72
C PRO A 327 25.29 13.68 6.83
N ARG A 328 26.50 13.88 7.34
CA ARG A 328 27.76 13.57 6.65
C ARG A 328 28.17 12.13 6.84
#